data_AF-A0A7J4LTG7-F1
#
_entry.id   AF-A0A7J4LTG7-F1
#
_cell.length_a   1.000
_cell.length_b   1.000
_cell.length_c   1.000
_cell.angle_alpha   90.00
_cell.angle_beta   90.00
_cell.angle_gamma   90.00
#
_symmetry.space_group_name_H-M   'P 1'
#
loop_
_entity.id
_entity.type
_entity.pdbx_description
1 polymer ?
#
loop_
_entity_poly.entity_id
_entity_poly.type
_entity_poly.pdbx_seq_one_letter_code
_entity_poly.pdbx_strand_id
1 'polypeptide(L)'
;MIRLVKDRLCEDIKMIAVTYSMGDAITDIMPIADVSNRGVRSIEGAGEKTGGGARVFDAVKSSGIPAVVIPGIHAGCDIDERFRIFSHGASPEKVGIAYHAHNKGSSDFVVSDISSNTVTLAVGGGRIIGAIDACIFAPGAHHGPIDLEAIRRIDAGQCTANQAFMNAGALKRTRFKSIEELLSNNDRESELALGTIALFAAMEIESMQVLLREHGNEGDVYTAGSIGEVVAGRIGRLIRRDVRSLGTWSAAVGCAEIARDVYGGANHILGIRVA
;
A
#
# COMPACT_ATOMS: atom_id res chain seq x y z
N MET A 1 7.50 -22.35 0.30
CA MET A 1 7.56 -21.06 1.03
C MET A 1 7.83 -21.25 2.53
N ILE A 2 7.05 -22.04 3.29
CA ILE A 2 7.35 -22.29 4.73
C ILE A 2 8.67 -23.04 4.96
N ARG A 3 9.00 -23.98 4.07
CA ARG A 3 10.29 -24.70 4.07
C ARG A 3 11.49 -23.80 3.70
N LEU A 4 11.26 -22.69 3.02
CA LEU A 4 12.29 -21.69 2.68
C LEU A 4 12.67 -20.82 3.89
N VAL A 5 11.72 -20.57 4.80
CA VAL A 5 11.98 -19.81 6.03
C VAL A 5 12.84 -20.65 6.99
N LYS A 6 12.48 -21.91 7.24
CA LYS A 6 13.27 -22.75 8.15
C LYS A 6 14.60 -23.25 7.58
N ASP A 7 14.66 -23.58 6.28
CA ASP A 7 15.84 -24.23 5.70
C ASP A 7 16.79 -23.26 4.98
N ARG A 8 16.44 -21.95 4.84
CA ARG A 8 17.27 -20.94 4.14
C ARG A 8 17.35 -19.55 4.76
N LEU A 9 16.83 -19.32 5.97
CA LEU A 9 17.23 -18.12 6.73
C LEU A 9 18.70 -18.31 7.13
N CYS A 10 19.62 -17.78 6.31
CA CYS A 10 21.06 -17.83 6.59
C CYS A 10 21.36 -17.16 7.93
N GLU A 11 22.44 -17.59 8.59
CA GLU A 11 23.03 -16.92 9.78
C GLU A 11 23.37 -15.43 9.53
N ASP A 12 23.28 -15.00 8.28
CA ASP A 12 23.55 -13.64 7.80
C ASP A 12 22.38 -12.65 7.97
N ILE A 13 21.15 -13.11 8.25
CA ILE A 13 20.00 -12.20 8.39
C ILE A 13 20.01 -11.56 9.77
N LYS A 14 20.30 -10.25 9.82
CA LYS A 14 20.39 -9.49 11.09
C LYS A 14 19.05 -8.95 11.58
N MET A 15 18.12 -8.66 10.69
CA MET A 15 16.78 -8.19 11.03
C MET A 15 15.77 -8.48 9.92
N ILE A 16 14.51 -8.70 10.29
CA ILE A 16 13.37 -8.83 9.37
C ILE A 16 12.34 -7.75 9.69
N ALA A 17 11.90 -7.00 8.69
CA ALA A 17 10.69 -6.18 8.79
C ALA A 17 9.49 -6.97 8.24
N VAL A 18 8.43 -7.07 9.05
CA VAL A 18 7.24 -7.85 8.74
C VAL A 18 6.07 -6.91 8.51
N THR A 19 5.38 -7.10 7.39
CA THR A 19 4.10 -6.46 7.09
C THR A 19 3.01 -7.52 7.16
N TYR A 20 1.90 -7.25 7.84
CA TYR A 20 0.81 -8.20 7.93
C TYR A 20 -0.55 -7.53 7.88
N SER A 21 -1.37 -7.96 6.90
CA SER A 21 -2.76 -7.50 6.74
C SER A 21 -2.83 -5.96 6.74
N MET A 22 -3.77 -5.37 7.48
CA MET A 22 -3.96 -3.92 7.58
C MET A 22 -3.01 -3.25 8.57
N GLY A 23 -2.44 -3.97 9.54
CA GLY A 23 -1.54 -3.41 10.55
C GLY A 23 -2.18 -2.27 11.37
N ASP A 24 -3.49 -2.30 11.59
CA ASP A 24 -4.29 -1.19 12.12
C ASP A 24 -4.46 -1.20 13.65
N ALA A 25 -3.85 -2.15 14.34
CA ALA A 25 -3.83 -2.21 15.81
C ALA A 25 -2.57 -1.64 16.46
N ILE A 26 -1.60 -1.20 15.65
CA ILE A 26 -0.34 -0.62 16.11
C ILE A 26 -0.06 0.65 15.32
N THR A 27 0.54 1.65 15.98
CA THR A 27 0.91 2.93 15.36
C THR A 27 2.41 3.13 15.24
N ASP A 28 3.20 2.31 15.94
CA ASP A 28 4.66 2.34 15.96
C ASP A 28 5.22 1.08 15.28
N ILE A 29 6.47 1.14 14.82
CA ILE A 29 7.22 -0.04 14.42
C ILE A 29 7.67 -0.76 15.69
N MET A 30 7.14 -1.96 15.92
CA MET A 30 7.30 -2.69 17.18
C MET A 30 8.07 -4.00 16.99
N PRO A 31 8.83 -4.48 17.99
CA PRO A 31 9.34 -5.84 18.00
C PRO A 31 8.21 -6.87 17.83
N ILE A 32 8.41 -7.89 16.99
CA ILE A 32 7.37 -8.89 16.68
C ILE A 32 6.90 -9.67 17.91
N ALA A 33 7.74 -9.77 18.93
CA ALA A 33 7.42 -10.40 20.21
C ALA A 33 6.27 -9.67 20.92
N ASP A 34 6.28 -8.34 20.87
CA ASP A 34 5.39 -7.46 21.63
C ASP A 34 4.07 -7.17 20.90
N VAL A 35 4.00 -7.53 19.61
CA VAL A 35 2.80 -7.35 18.80
C VAL A 35 1.76 -8.43 19.09
N SER A 36 0.63 -7.98 19.65
CA SER A 36 -0.58 -8.79 19.86
C SER A 36 -1.41 -8.90 18.60
N ASN A 37 -2.14 -10.02 18.44
CA ASN A 37 -3.04 -10.27 17.31
C ASN A 37 -2.41 -10.00 15.92
N ARG A 38 -1.09 -10.17 15.79
CA ARG A 38 -0.32 -9.88 14.56
C ARG A 38 -0.46 -8.43 14.06
N GLY A 39 -0.89 -7.50 14.90
CA GLY A 39 -1.05 -6.09 14.57
C GLY A 39 -2.38 -5.73 13.90
N VAL A 40 -3.41 -6.59 13.96
CA VAL A 40 -4.75 -6.26 13.44
C VAL A 40 -5.80 -6.09 14.54
N ARG A 41 -6.76 -5.18 14.34
CA ARG A 41 -7.83 -4.89 15.32
C ARG A 41 -8.85 -6.01 15.45
N SER A 42 -9.21 -6.61 14.32
CA SER A 42 -10.18 -7.70 14.24
C SER A 42 -9.63 -8.84 13.41
N ILE A 43 -9.92 -10.06 13.85
CA ILE A 43 -9.63 -11.30 13.12
C ILE A 43 -10.89 -11.74 12.33
N GLU A 44 -12.04 -11.09 12.56
CA GLU A 44 -13.31 -11.33 11.85
C GLU A 44 -13.54 -10.24 10.77
N GLY A 45 -14.01 -10.65 9.58
CA GLY A 45 -14.36 -9.73 8.48
C GLY A 45 -13.17 -9.33 7.59
N ALA A 46 -13.08 -8.04 7.22
CA ALA A 46 -11.97 -7.52 6.41
C ALA A 46 -10.66 -7.57 7.22
N GLY A 47 -9.91 -8.67 7.08
CA GLY A 47 -8.74 -8.98 7.92
C GLY A 47 -8.65 -10.46 8.31
N GLU A 48 -9.74 -11.22 8.14
CA GLU A 48 -9.80 -12.65 8.40
C GLU A 48 -8.96 -13.43 7.38
N LYS A 49 -7.72 -13.79 7.75
CA LYS A 49 -6.93 -14.78 7.00
C LYS A 49 -6.15 -15.69 7.94
N THR A 50 -6.77 -16.82 8.29
CA THR A 50 -6.09 -18.09 8.61
C THR A 50 -5.38 -18.64 7.35
N GLY A 51 -4.47 -17.84 6.80
CA GLY A 51 -3.87 -18.05 5.48
C GLY A 51 -2.34 -18.11 5.48
N GLY A 52 -1.75 -17.99 4.29
CA GLY A 52 -0.30 -18.00 4.12
C GLY A 52 0.43 -16.91 4.89
N GLY A 53 -0.12 -15.69 4.91
CA GLY A 53 0.47 -14.55 5.65
C GLY A 53 0.58 -14.80 7.15
N ALA A 54 -0.45 -15.40 7.76
CA ALA A 54 -0.44 -15.72 9.19
C ALA A 54 0.65 -16.73 9.51
N ARG A 55 0.79 -17.77 8.66
CA ARG A 55 1.85 -18.77 8.80
C ARG A 55 3.25 -18.18 8.62
N VAL A 56 3.43 -17.19 7.74
CA VAL A 56 4.71 -16.48 7.58
C VAL A 56 5.01 -15.64 8.81
N PHE A 57 4.04 -14.87 9.30
CA PHE A 57 4.19 -14.09 10.54
C PHE A 57 4.61 -14.97 11.71
N ASP A 58 3.88 -16.06 11.94
CA ASP A 58 4.12 -16.98 13.05
C ASP A 58 5.47 -17.71 12.90
N ALA A 59 5.88 -18.03 11.67
CA ALA A 59 7.19 -18.61 11.37
C ALA A 59 8.34 -17.64 11.65
N VAL A 60 8.19 -16.35 11.28
CA VAL A 60 9.19 -15.32 11.61
C VAL A 60 9.26 -15.10 13.11
N LYS A 61 8.11 -14.96 13.80
CA LYS A 61 8.06 -14.79 15.26
C LYS A 61 8.72 -15.96 16.00
N SER A 62 8.58 -17.17 15.46
CA SER A 62 9.15 -18.40 16.04
C SER A 62 10.57 -18.71 15.58
N SER A 63 11.17 -17.90 14.70
CA SER A 63 12.50 -18.16 14.12
C SER A 63 13.67 -17.80 15.04
N GLY A 64 13.44 -16.93 16.03
CA GLY A 64 14.50 -16.36 16.88
C GLY A 64 15.32 -15.25 16.21
N ILE A 65 15.07 -14.95 14.93
CA ILE A 65 15.70 -13.81 14.24
C ILE A 65 15.05 -12.51 14.72
N PRO A 66 15.84 -11.46 15.04
CA PRO A 66 15.29 -10.15 15.35
C PRO A 66 14.33 -9.68 14.25
N ALA A 67 13.13 -9.30 14.64
CA ALA A 67 12.12 -8.87 13.69
C ALA A 67 11.23 -7.78 14.27
N VAL A 68 10.83 -6.85 13.42
CA VAL A 68 9.90 -5.77 13.72
C VAL A 68 8.66 -5.87 12.83
N VAL A 69 7.54 -5.37 13.30
CA VAL A 69 6.29 -5.28 12.55
C VAL A 69 6.05 -3.83 12.19
N ILE A 70 5.86 -3.59 10.90
CA ILE A 70 5.52 -2.26 10.38
C ILE A 70 4.01 -2.05 10.56
N PRO A 71 3.56 -0.88 11.07
CA PRO A 71 2.14 -0.56 11.18
C PRO A 71 1.55 -0.16 9.84
N GLY A 72 0.23 -0.23 9.72
CA GLY A 72 -0.51 0.44 8.66
C GLY A 72 -0.65 1.93 8.97
N ILE A 73 -1.16 2.69 8.02
CA ILE A 73 -1.58 4.08 8.21
C ILE A 73 -3.08 4.09 8.42
N HIS A 74 -3.52 4.61 9.56
CA HIS A 74 -4.92 4.60 9.97
C HIS A 74 -5.22 5.80 10.89
N ALA A 75 -6.48 5.98 11.29
CA ALA A 75 -6.92 7.16 12.04
C ALA A 75 -6.24 7.36 13.41
N GLY A 76 -5.56 6.33 13.93
CA GLY A 76 -4.81 6.40 15.19
C GLY A 76 -3.37 6.90 15.02
N CYS A 77 -2.88 7.00 13.78
CA CYS A 77 -1.52 7.45 13.48
C CYS A 77 -1.38 8.98 13.62
N ASP A 78 -0.12 9.40 13.75
CA ASP A 78 0.27 10.81 13.72
C ASP A 78 0.35 11.34 12.29
N ILE A 79 -0.82 11.45 11.66
CA ILE A 79 -1.07 12.02 10.33
C ILE A 79 -1.94 13.28 10.43
N ASP A 80 -2.15 13.99 9.32
CA ASP A 80 -3.08 15.13 9.27
C ASP A 80 -4.46 14.74 9.82
N GLU A 81 -4.96 15.51 10.79
CA GLU A 81 -6.18 15.17 11.52
C GLU A 81 -7.42 15.08 10.62
N ARG A 82 -7.44 15.79 9.49
CA ARG A 82 -8.54 15.77 8.52
C ARG A 82 -8.63 14.42 7.82
N PHE A 83 -7.52 13.69 7.68
CA PHE A 83 -7.49 12.34 7.12
C PHE A 83 -8.00 11.26 8.08
N ARG A 84 -8.15 11.57 9.38
CA ARG A 84 -8.74 10.66 10.36
C ARG A 84 -10.24 10.41 10.16
N ILE A 85 -10.87 11.09 9.19
CA ILE A 85 -12.21 10.76 8.72
C ILE A 85 -12.28 9.33 8.16
N PHE A 86 -11.19 8.82 7.61
CA PHE A 86 -11.06 7.44 7.17
C PHE A 86 -10.43 6.60 8.28
N SER A 87 -11.03 5.45 8.57
CA SER A 87 -10.53 4.55 9.61
C SER A 87 -9.17 3.97 9.27
N HIS A 88 -8.90 3.74 7.98
CA HIS A 88 -7.67 3.17 7.44
C HIS A 88 -7.30 3.89 6.14
N GLY A 89 -5.99 4.07 5.90
CA GLY A 89 -5.44 4.78 4.75
C GLY A 89 -4.47 3.95 3.92
N ALA A 90 -3.63 3.12 4.54
CA ALA A 90 -2.71 2.26 3.79
C ALA A 90 -2.22 1.06 4.62
N SER A 91 -2.09 -0.10 4.00
CA SER A 91 -1.51 -1.28 4.63
C SER A 91 0.02 -1.14 4.80
N PRO A 92 0.65 -1.92 5.70
CA PRO A 92 2.03 -1.69 6.12
C PRO A 92 3.08 -1.77 5.00
N GLU A 93 2.85 -2.59 3.97
CA GLU A 93 3.80 -2.69 2.86
C GLU A 93 3.91 -1.40 2.05
N LYS A 94 2.89 -0.55 2.10
CA LYS A 94 2.90 0.78 1.45
C LYS A 94 3.81 1.76 2.17
N VAL A 95 4.00 1.60 3.47
CA VAL A 95 5.04 2.33 4.24
C VAL A 95 6.43 1.97 3.69
N GLY A 96 6.65 0.69 3.37
CA GLY A 96 7.87 0.24 2.68
C GLY A 96 8.06 0.96 1.35
N ILE A 97 7.04 1.00 0.49
CA ILE A 97 7.12 1.72 -0.79
C ILE A 97 7.49 3.19 -0.59
N ALA A 98 6.82 3.88 0.35
CA ALA A 98 7.11 5.27 0.66
C ALA A 98 8.56 5.45 1.18
N TYR A 99 9.05 4.53 2.01
CA TYR A 99 10.42 4.61 2.53
C TYR A 99 11.45 4.40 1.42
N HIS A 100 11.15 3.54 0.45
CA HIS A 100 11.99 3.38 -0.73
C HIS A 100 12.04 4.66 -1.57
N ALA A 101 10.91 5.34 -1.77
CA ALA A 101 10.86 6.63 -2.43
C ALA A 101 11.70 7.68 -1.68
N HIS A 102 11.59 7.72 -0.36
CA HIS A 102 12.37 8.60 0.50
C HIS A 102 13.88 8.39 0.35
N ASN A 103 14.33 7.12 0.33
CA ASN A 103 15.72 6.75 0.12
C ASN A 103 16.26 7.07 -1.29
N LYS A 104 15.39 7.45 -2.24
CA LYS A 104 15.81 8.05 -3.54
C LYS A 104 16.11 9.54 -3.44
N GLY A 105 16.01 10.15 -2.25
CA GLY A 105 16.44 11.51 -1.96
C GLY A 105 15.32 12.54 -1.89
N SER A 106 14.06 12.13 -1.76
CA SER A 106 12.91 13.04 -1.68
C SER A 106 12.31 13.05 -0.27
N SER A 107 12.15 14.22 0.33
CA SER A 107 11.43 14.42 1.61
C SER A 107 9.96 14.75 1.42
N ASP A 108 9.59 15.20 0.22
CA ASP A 108 8.29 15.73 -0.10
C ASP A 108 7.83 15.06 -1.39
N PHE A 109 6.86 14.15 -1.29
CA PHE A 109 6.39 13.39 -2.44
C PHE A 109 5.00 12.78 -2.22
N VAL A 110 4.35 12.48 -3.35
CA VAL A 110 3.20 11.59 -3.41
C VAL A 110 3.63 10.30 -4.07
N VAL A 111 3.30 9.17 -3.46
CA VAL A 111 3.53 7.84 -4.05
C VAL A 111 2.22 7.09 -4.18
N SER A 112 1.95 6.58 -5.38
CA SER A 112 0.76 5.77 -5.68
C SER A 112 1.18 4.35 -6.06
N ASP A 113 0.80 3.36 -5.24
CA ASP A 113 0.96 1.93 -5.56
C ASP A 113 -0.23 1.44 -6.36
N ILE A 114 0.00 1.10 -7.63
CA ILE A 114 -1.04 0.80 -8.62
C ILE A 114 -0.86 -0.62 -9.13
N SER A 115 -1.77 -1.50 -8.74
CA SER A 115 -1.75 -2.94 -9.06
C SER A 115 -3.18 -3.51 -9.08
N SER A 116 -3.47 -4.55 -8.30
CA SER A 116 -4.82 -5.08 -8.10
C SER A 116 -5.76 -4.05 -7.47
N ASN A 117 -5.23 -3.17 -6.63
CA ASN A 117 -5.85 -1.96 -6.11
C ASN A 117 -4.92 -0.76 -6.31
N THR A 118 -5.41 0.43 -5.95
CA THR A 118 -4.62 1.67 -5.93
C THR A 118 -4.60 2.21 -4.50
N VAL A 119 -3.43 2.54 -3.97
CA VAL A 119 -3.28 3.21 -2.66
C VAL A 119 -2.27 4.32 -2.81
N THR A 120 -2.59 5.51 -2.31
CA THR A 120 -1.74 6.70 -2.47
C THR A 120 -1.38 7.30 -1.13
N LEU A 121 -0.10 7.60 -0.91
CA LEU A 121 0.42 8.26 0.30
C LEU A 121 1.05 9.60 -0.05
N ALA A 122 0.88 10.58 0.85
CA ALA A 122 1.65 11.82 0.85
C ALA A 122 2.67 11.80 1.98
N VAL A 123 3.91 12.15 1.63
CA VAL A 123 5.02 12.35 2.56
C VAL A 123 5.47 13.80 2.45
N GLY A 124 5.45 14.53 3.56
CA GLY A 124 5.90 15.92 3.64
C GLY A 124 6.93 16.08 4.77
N GLY A 125 8.04 16.77 4.51
CA GLY A 125 9.14 16.91 5.47
C GLY A 125 9.69 15.58 5.98
N GLY A 126 9.65 14.53 5.14
CA GLY A 126 10.09 13.18 5.50
C GLY A 126 9.14 12.46 6.47
N ARG A 127 7.86 12.85 6.54
CA ARG A 127 6.82 12.22 7.37
C ARG A 127 5.60 11.86 6.55
N ILE A 128 4.99 10.71 6.78
CA ILE A 128 3.68 10.40 6.18
C ILE A 128 2.64 11.33 6.80
N ILE A 129 1.99 12.15 5.98
CA ILE A 129 0.99 13.13 6.42
C ILE A 129 -0.44 12.73 6.06
N GLY A 130 -0.62 11.78 5.13
CA GLY A 130 -1.93 11.27 4.75
C GLY A 130 -1.83 10.10 3.78
N ALA A 131 -2.91 9.33 3.70
CA ALA A 131 -3.04 8.21 2.78
C ALA A 131 -4.51 8.02 2.35
N ILE A 132 -4.71 7.56 1.11
CA ILE A 132 -6.00 7.18 0.54
C ILE A 132 -5.95 5.68 0.23
N ASP A 133 -6.83 4.92 0.88
CA ASP A 133 -6.93 3.48 0.72
C ASP A 133 -7.73 3.10 -0.53
N ALA A 134 -7.55 1.86 -0.97
CA ALA A 134 -8.12 1.26 -2.16
C ALA A 134 -9.66 1.32 -2.25
N CYS A 135 -10.34 1.41 -1.12
CA CYS A 135 -11.80 1.44 -1.07
C CYS A 135 -12.40 2.84 -1.23
N ILE A 136 -11.57 3.89 -1.29
CA ILE A 136 -12.02 5.29 -1.21
C ILE A 136 -12.23 5.89 -2.60
N PHE A 137 -11.21 5.87 -3.48
CA PHE A 137 -11.26 6.66 -4.70
C PHE A 137 -10.71 5.98 -5.95
N ALA A 138 -9.39 5.90 -6.15
CA ALA A 138 -8.85 5.35 -7.38
C ALA A 138 -9.03 3.81 -7.44
N PRO A 139 -9.60 3.25 -8.52
CA PRO A 139 -9.64 1.81 -8.71
C PRO A 139 -8.26 1.28 -9.12
N GLY A 140 -7.99 0.02 -8.79
CA GLY A 140 -6.94 -0.76 -9.44
C GLY A 140 -7.52 -1.66 -10.54
N ALA A 141 -6.77 -2.70 -10.91
CA ALA A 141 -7.27 -3.68 -11.86
C ALA A 141 -8.45 -4.50 -11.32
N HIS A 142 -8.35 -5.02 -10.11
CA HIS A 142 -9.36 -5.93 -9.56
C HIS A 142 -10.30 -5.23 -8.57
N HIS A 143 -9.74 -4.43 -7.68
CA HIS A 143 -10.48 -3.81 -6.59
C HIS A 143 -10.68 -2.32 -6.83
N GLY A 144 -11.68 -1.73 -6.18
CA GLY A 144 -11.97 -0.31 -6.27
C GLY A 144 -13.12 0.11 -5.36
N PRO A 145 -13.51 1.40 -5.39
CA PRO A 145 -14.57 1.93 -4.55
C PRO A 145 -15.93 1.28 -4.86
N ILE A 146 -16.77 1.20 -3.83
CA ILE A 146 -18.13 0.67 -3.94
C ILE A 146 -19.06 1.79 -4.43
N ASP A 147 -19.66 1.60 -5.59
CA ASP A 147 -20.65 2.54 -6.15
C ASP A 147 -22.07 2.28 -5.64
N LEU A 148 -23.02 3.15 -6.03
CA LEU A 148 -24.41 3.05 -5.57
C LEU A 148 -25.07 1.72 -5.96
N GLU A 149 -24.71 1.14 -7.10
CA GLU A 149 -25.28 -0.13 -7.52
C GLU A 149 -24.73 -1.27 -6.66
N ALA A 150 -23.44 -1.25 -6.35
CA ALA A 150 -22.84 -2.19 -5.43
C ALA A 150 -23.45 -2.10 -4.02
N ILE A 151 -23.76 -0.89 -3.53
CA ILE A 151 -24.50 -0.71 -2.26
C ILE A 151 -25.86 -1.41 -2.31
N ARG A 152 -26.66 -1.19 -3.37
CA ARG A 152 -27.98 -1.84 -3.53
C ARG A 152 -27.86 -3.36 -3.54
N ARG A 153 -26.84 -3.91 -4.20
CA ARG A 153 -26.59 -5.36 -4.23
C ARG A 153 -26.22 -5.91 -2.86
N ILE A 154 -25.46 -5.15 -2.07
CA ILE A 154 -25.12 -5.51 -0.68
C ILE A 154 -26.39 -5.52 0.18
N ASP A 155 -27.19 -4.46 0.12
CA ASP A 155 -28.43 -4.33 0.89
C ASP A 155 -29.46 -5.40 0.52
N ALA A 156 -29.50 -5.80 -0.75
CA ALA A 156 -30.33 -6.90 -1.24
C ALA A 156 -29.76 -8.31 -0.90
N GLY A 157 -28.63 -8.40 -0.19
CA GLY A 157 -28.01 -9.68 0.18
C GLY A 157 -27.39 -10.45 -0.99
N GLN A 158 -27.17 -9.80 -2.15
CA GLN A 158 -26.66 -10.46 -3.36
C GLN A 158 -25.14 -10.65 -3.36
N CYS A 159 -24.42 -9.81 -2.61
CA CYS A 159 -22.99 -9.96 -2.38
C CYS A 159 -22.58 -9.29 -1.07
N THR A 160 -21.44 -9.69 -0.50
CA THR A 160 -20.85 -8.99 0.65
C THR A 160 -20.12 -7.72 0.21
N ALA A 161 -19.88 -6.79 1.14
CA ALA A 161 -19.09 -5.59 0.87
C ALA A 161 -17.69 -5.91 0.33
N ASN A 162 -17.04 -6.94 0.86
CA ASN A 162 -15.75 -7.39 0.37
C ASN A 162 -15.83 -7.95 -1.07
N GLN A 163 -16.88 -8.70 -1.40
CA GLN A 163 -17.10 -9.17 -2.77
C GLN A 163 -17.35 -8.01 -3.74
N ALA A 164 -18.11 -6.99 -3.33
CA ALA A 164 -18.31 -5.79 -4.12
C ALA A 164 -16.99 -5.06 -4.39
N PHE A 165 -16.22 -4.78 -3.32
CA PHE A 165 -14.89 -4.18 -3.40
C PHE A 165 -13.94 -4.96 -4.34
N MET A 166 -13.86 -6.28 -4.18
CA MET A 166 -12.98 -7.15 -4.97
C MET A 166 -13.36 -7.25 -6.47
N ASN A 167 -14.52 -6.73 -6.86
CA ASN A 167 -15.02 -6.76 -8.24
C ASN A 167 -15.29 -5.36 -8.83
N ALA A 168 -14.81 -4.30 -8.17
CA ALA A 168 -15.03 -2.91 -8.61
C ALA A 168 -13.93 -2.36 -9.53
N GLY A 169 -12.79 -3.05 -9.68
CA GLY A 169 -11.65 -2.57 -10.48
C GLY A 169 -11.88 -2.60 -11.99
N ALA A 170 -10.99 -1.91 -12.72
CA ALA A 170 -11.15 -1.66 -14.16
C ALA A 170 -11.16 -2.96 -15.00
N LEU A 171 -10.40 -3.99 -14.60
CA LEU A 171 -10.33 -5.27 -15.31
C LEU A 171 -11.69 -5.99 -15.33
N LYS A 172 -12.52 -5.79 -14.31
CA LYS A 172 -13.87 -6.40 -14.20
C LYS A 172 -14.86 -5.82 -15.20
N ARG A 173 -14.49 -4.73 -15.87
CA ARG A 173 -15.24 -4.10 -16.96
C ARG A 173 -14.71 -4.53 -18.32
N THR A 174 -13.82 -5.52 -18.36
CA THR A 174 -13.20 -6.01 -19.58
C THR A 174 -13.39 -7.52 -19.77
N ARG A 175 -13.05 -8.02 -20.96
CA ARG A 175 -12.95 -9.46 -21.26
C ARG A 175 -11.73 -10.17 -20.63
N PHE A 176 -10.73 -9.42 -20.16
CA PHE A 176 -9.49 -9.99 -19.64
C PHE A 176 -9.69 -10.62 -18.26
N LYS A 177 -8.96 -11.69 -17.97
CA LYS A 177 -9.07 -12.45 -16.71
C LYS A 177 -7.96 -12.14 -15.73
N SER A 178 -6.84 -11.60 -16.20
CA SER A 178 -5.66 -11.29 -15.39
C SER A 178 -5.02 -9.97 -15.80
N ILE A 179 -4.25 -9.38 -14.88
CA ILE A 179 -3.43 -8.20 -15.17
C ILE A 179 -2.45 -8.50 -16.31
N GLU A 180 -1.88 -9.70 -16.36
CA GLU A 180 -0.99 -10.13 -17.43
C GLU A 180 -1.67 -10.11 -18.82
N GLU A 181 -2.89 -10.63 -18.92
CA GLU A 181 -3.68 -10.54 -20.14
C GLU A 181 -3.96 -9.09 -20.50
N LEU A 182 -4.39 -8.27 -19.54
CA LEU A 182 -4.64 -6.84 -19.77
C LEU A 182 -3.39 -6.13 -20.31
N LEU A 183 -2.22 -6.37 -19.73
CA LEU A 183 -0.95 -5.73 -20.09
C LEU A 183 -0.35 -6.26 -21.40
N SER A 184 -0.66 -7.49 -21.79
CA SER A 184 -0.16 -8.10 -23.03
C SER A 184 -0.99 -7.73 -24.27
N ASN A 185 -2.12 -7.05 -24.09
CA ASN A 185 -3.02 -6.63 -25.16
C ASN A 185 -2.96 -5.11 -25.38
N ASN A 186 -3.10 -4.69 -26.63
CA ASN A 186 -3.10 -3.27 -27.05
C ASN A 186 -4.37 -2.88 -27.80
N ASP A 187 -5.49 -3.54 -27.50
CA ASP A 187 -6.78 -3.22 -28.11
C ASP A 187 -7.46 -2.05 -27.38
N ARG A 188 -8.58 -1.58 -27.94
CA ARG A 188 -9.33 -0.45 -27.38
C ARG A 188 -9.79 -0.70 -25.93
N GLU A 189 -10.07 -1.94 -25.56
CA GLU A 189 -10.57 -2.31 -24.24
C GLU A 189 -9.45 -2.28 -23.20
N SER A 190 -8.26 -2.80 -23.54
CA SER A 190 -7.08 -2.69 -22.66
C SER A 190 -6.64 -1.24 -22.48
N GLU A 191 -6.63 -0.48 -23.58
CA GLU A 191 -6.28 0.95 -23.57
C GLU A 191 -7.24 1.78 -22.72
N LEU A 192 -8.55 1.49 -22.79
CA LEU A 192 -9.55 2.15 -21.97
C LEU A 192 -9.39 1.80 -20.48
N ALA A 193 -9.14 0.53 -20.15
CA ALA A 193 -8.95 0.11 -18.76
C ALA A 193 -7.69 0.73 -18.15
N LEU A 194 -6.56 0.70 -18.85
CA LEU A 194 -5.31 1.34 -18.40
C LEU A 194 -5.44 2.87 -18.35
N GLY A 195 -6.13 3.46 -19.32
CA GLY A 195 -6.44 4.90 -19.32
C GLY A 195 -7.33 5.30 -18.14
N THR A 196 -8.30 4.46 -17.77
CA THR A 196 -9.16 4.67 -16.60
C THR A 196 -8.35 4.64 -15.32
N ILE A 197 -7.54 3.60 -15.12
CA ILE A 197 -6.65 3.51 -13.94
C ILE A 197 -5.73 4.73 -13.87
N ALA A 198 -5.10 5.11 -14.99
CA ALA A 198 -4.20 6.26 -15.05
C ALA A 198 -4.92 7.58 -14.70
N LEU A 199 -6.14 7.80 -15.20
CA LEU A 199 -6.90 9.02 -14.92
C LEU A 199 -7.25 9.15 -13.45
N PHE A 200 -7.81 8.10 -12.85
CA PHE A 200 -8.20 8.16 -11.45
C PHE A 200 -6.99 8.22 -10.51
N ALA A 201 -5.92 7.48 -10.80
CA ALA A 201 -4.66 7.62 -10.06
C ALA A 201 -4.08 9.03 -10.16
N ALA A 202 -4.12 9.67 -11.35
CA ALA A 202 -3.69 11.05 -11.52
C ALA A 202 -4.52 12.04 -10.69
N MET A 203 -5.85 11.86 -10.62
CA MET A 203 -6.73 12.68 -9.78
C MET A 203 -6.42 12.48 -8.29
N GLU A 204 -6.19 11.25 -7.86
CA GLU A 204 -5.85 10.93 -6.47
C GLU A 204 -4.49 11.52 -6.08
N ILE A 205 -3.49 11.42 -6.96
CA ILE A 205 -2.17 12.03 -6.79
C ILE A 205 -2.28 13.55 -6.65
N GLU A 206 -3.00 14.23 -7.55
CA GLU A 206 -3.18 15.68 -7.47
C GLU A 206 -3.96 16.10 -6.21
N SER A 207 -4.90 15.27 -5.75
CA SER A 207 -5.60 15.49 -4.48
C SER A 207 -4.63 15.42 -3.30
N MET A 208 -3.69 14.49 -3.31
CA MET A 208 -2.64 14.40 -2.28
C MET A 208 -1.59 15.52 -2.41
N GLN A 209 -1.36 16.06 -3.61
CA GLN A 209 -0.55 17.26 -3.79
C GLN A 209 -1.22 18.50 -3.18
N VAL A 210 -2.56 18.59 -3.14
CA VAL A 210 -3.25 19.65 -2.39
C VAL A 210 -2.88 19.58 -0.91
N LEU A 211 -2.87 18.37 -0.32
CA LEU A 211 -2.45 18.19 1.07
C LEU A 211 -1.01 18.66 1.28
N LEU A 212 -0.07 18.28 0.40
CA LEU A 212 1.33 18.72 0.53
C LEU A 212 1.46 20.24 0.47
N ARG A 213 0.75 20.90 -0.46
CA ARG A 213 0.79 22.37 -0.60
C ARG A 213 0.24 23.10 0.62
N GLU A 214 -0.80 22.56 1.25
CA GLU A 214 -1.32 23.08 2.52
C GLU A 214 -0.30 22.97 3.66
N HIS A 215 0.56 21.95 3.62
CA HIS A 215 1.71 21.81 4.52
C HIS A 215 2.94 22.62 4.07
N GLY A 216 2.80 23.46 3.04
CA GLY A 216 3.87 24.34 2.53
C GLY A 216 4.85 23.67 1.57
N ASN A 217 4.56 22.47 1.07
CA ASN A 217 5.45 21.68 0.24
C ASN A 217 4.87 21.41 -1.15
N GLU A 218 5.73 21.17 -2.13
CA GLU A 218 5.35 20.62 -3.42
C GLU A 218 6.21 19.39 -3.67
N GLY A 219 5.57 18.23 -3.83
CA GLY A 219 6.30 16.98 -3.81
C GLY A 219 6.58 16.39 -5.18
N ASP A 220 7.60 15.55 -5.24
CA ASP A 220 7.81 14.62 -6.34
C ASP A 220 6.63 13.65 -6.50
N VAL A 221 6.50 13.04 -7.67
CA VAL A 221 5.47 12.01 -7.90
C VAL A 221 6.13 10.69 -8.25
N TYR A 222 5.74 9.66 -7.49
CA TYR A 222 6.18 8.29 -7.69
C TYR A 222 5.01 7.35 -7.96
N THR A 223 5.23 6.35 -8.80
CA THR A 223 4.34 5.20 -8.93
C THR A 223 5.05 3.92 -8.51
N ALA A 224 4.29 2.96 -8.04
CA ALA A 224 4.75 1.62 -7.70
C ALA A 224 3.73 0.58 -8.18
N GLY A 225 4.08 -0.70 -8.02
CA GLY A 225 3.20 -1.80 -8.37
C GLY A 225 3.27 -2.18 -9.85
N SER A 226 2.65 -3.31 -10.18
CA SER A 226 2.74 -3.95 -11.50
C SER A 226 2.12 -3.12 -12.62
N ILE A 227 1.16 -2.25 -12.32
CA ILE A 227 0.52 -1.37 -13.30
C ILE A 227 1.14 0.02 -13.26
N GLY A 228 1.59 0.48 -12.09
CA GLY A 228 2.13 1.83 -11.89
C GLY A 228 3.28 2.18 -12.85
N GLU A 229 4.15 1.22 -13.16
CA GLU A 229 5.22 1.42 -14.15
C GLU A 229 4.66 1.65 -15.57
N VAL A 230 3.65 0.88 -15.97
CA VAL A 230 3.03 0.94 -17.30
C VAL A 230 2.26 2.25 -17.50
N VAL A 231 1.60 2.74 -16.45
CA VAL A 231 0.77 3.95 -16.54
C VAL A 231 1.49 5.25 -16.14
N ALA A 232 2.71 5.19 -15.60
CA ALA A 232 3.47 6.36 -15.14
C ALA A 232 3.51 7.49 -16.19
N GLY A 233 3.87 7.17 -17.43
CA GLY A 233 3.91 8.17 -18.51
C GLY A 233 2.55 8.75 -18.89
N ARG A 234 1.45 7.99 -18.71
CA ARG A 234 0.08 8.49 -18.91
C ARG A 234 -0.31 9.47 -17.81
N ILE A 235 -0.02 9.10 -16.56
CA ILE A 235 -0.25 9.94 -15.38
C ILE A 235 0.53 11.26 -15.52
N GLY A 236 1.83 11.21 -15.85
CA GLY A 236 2.65 12.40 -16.01
C GLY A 236 2.12 13.38 -17.06
N ARG A 237 1.55 12.87 -18.16
CA ARG A 237 0.86 13.72 -19.16
C ARG A 237 -0.42 14.37 -18.62
N LEU A 238 -1.20 13.64 -17.82
CA LEU A 238 -2.46 14.14 -17.25
C LEU A 238 -2.21 15.25 -16.21
N ILE A 239 -1.22 15.05 -15.33
CA ILE A 239 -0.89 16.00 -14.26
C ILE A 239 0.16 17.05 -14.66
N ARG A 240 0.76 16.90 -15.86
CA ARG A 240 1.81 17.78 -16.41
C ARG A 240 3.05 17.87 -15.52
N ARG A 241 3.48 16.74 -14.96
CA ARG A 241 4.67 16.60 -14.11
C ARG A 241 5.43 15.33 -14.45
N ASP A 242 6.70 15.27 -14.04
CA ASP A 242 7.46 14.03 -14.10
C ASP A 242 6.91 13.02 -13.09
N VAL A 243 6.87 11.76 -13.49
CA VAL A 243 6.35 10.65 -12.67
C VAL A 243 7.34 9.49 -12.76
N ARG A 244 7.96 9.15 -11.63
CA ARG A 244 9.01 8.14 -11.56
C ARG A 244 8.46 6.82 -11.02
N SER A 245 8.68 5.72 -11.74
CA SER A 245 8.35 4.39 -11.24
C SER A 245 9.42 3.89 -10.28
N LEU A 246 9.00 3.34 -9.15
CA LEU A 246 9.83 2.62 -8.18
C LEU A 246 9.93 1.11 -8.50
N GLY A 247 9.19 0.65 -9.51
CA GLY A 247 9.13 -0.75 -9.93
C GLY A 247 8.32 -1.66 -8.99
N THR A 248 8.15 -2.91 -9.43
CA THR A 248 7.26 -3.91 -8.82
C THR A 248 7.73 -4.42 -7.45
N TRP A 249 9.03 -4.32 -7.16
CA TRP A 249 9.62 -4.85 -5.92
C TRP A 249 9.84 -3.78 -4.83
N SER A 250 9.41 -2.55 -5.08
CA SER A 250 9.61 -1.40 -4.18
C SER A 250 9.13 -1.64 -2.74
N ALA A 251 8.01 -2.34 -2.55
CA ALA A 251 7.53 -2.68 -1.20
C ALA A 251 8.53 -3.56 -0.44
N ALA A 252 9.04 -4.61 -1.08
CA ALA A 252 9.99 -5.53 -0.46
C ALA A 252 11.35 -4.87 -0.22
N VAL A 253 11.84 -4.08 -1.18
CA VAL A 253 13.08 -3.31 -1.03
C VAL A 253 12.97 -2.31 0.10
N GLY A 254 11.88 -1.55 0.15
CA GLY A 254 11.62 -0.58 1.21
C GLY A 254 11.49 -1.21 2.59
N CYS A 255 10.83 -2.36 2.71
CA CYS A 255 10.79 -3.10 3.98
C CYS A 255 12.20 -3.56 4.42
N ALA A 256 13.04 -3.98 3.48
CA ALA A 256 14.43 -4.34 3.79
C ALA A 256 15.27 -3.11 4.21
N GLU A 257 15.04 -1.95 3.59
CA GLU A 257 15.66 -0.68 4.00
C GLU A 257 15.21 -0.26 5.41
N ILE A 258 13.93 -0.41 5.74
CA ILE A 258 13.42 -0.20 7.11
C ILE A 258 14.13 -1.14 8.09
N ALA A 259 14.20 -2.44 7.79
CA ALA A 259 14.88 -3.41 8.65
C ALA A 259 16.37 -3.05 8.87
N ARG A 260 17.06 -2.64 7.80
CA ARG A 260 18.47 -2.20 7.86
C ARG A 260 18.63 -1.00 8.80
N ASP A 261 17.78 0.00 8.66
CA ASP A 261 17.94 1.26 9.39
C ASP A 261 17.49 1.13 10.85
N VAL A 262 16.44 0.34 11.12
CA VAL A 262 16.05 -0.04 12.49
C VAL A 262 17.17 -0.83 13.17
N TYR A 263 17.78 -1.80 12.49
CA TYR A 263 18.96 -2.50 13.02
C TYR A 263 20.14 -1.55 13.28
N GLY A 264 20.29 -0.52 12.45
CA GLY A 264 21.27 0.56 12.60
C GLY A 264 20.95 1.58 13.70
N GLY A 265 19.83 1.44 14.43
CA GLY A 265 19.45 2.33 15.53
C GLY A 265 18.55 3.51 15.14
N ALA A 266 17.87 3.45 13.99
CA ALA A 266 16.87 4.45 13.63
C ALA A 266 15.71 4.45 14.64
N ASN A 267 15.39 5.63 15.17
CA ASN A 267 14.28 5.81 16.12
C ASN A 267 12.97 6.22 15.44
N HIS A 268 13.02 6.60 14.16
CA HIS A 268 11.86 7.00 13.36
C HIS A 268 12.03 6.56 11.90
N ILE A 269 10.91 6.20 11.27
CA ILE A 269 10.79 5.88 9.85
C ILE A 269 9.59 6.65 9.31
N LEU A 270 9.81 7.64 8.46
CA LEU A 270 8.76 8.52 7.92
C LEU A 270 7.81 9.11 8.98
N GLY A 271 8.35 9.49 10.14
CA GLY A 271 7.57 10.01 11.27
C GLY A 271 6.93 8.94 12.17
N ILE A 272 6.97 7.66 11.79
CA ILE A 272 6.54 6.53 12.62
C ILE A 272 7.67 6.20 13.60
N ARG A 273 7.38 6.09 14.90
CA ARG A 273 8.39 5.77 15.91
C ARG A 273 8.79 4.29 15.81
N VAL A 274 10.03 4.01 16.21
CA VAL A 274 10.56 2.66 16.40
C VAL A 274 10.65 2.40 17.90
N ALA A 275 9.95 1.37 18.38
CA ALA A 275 9.83 1.01 19.79
C ALA A 275 10.90 0.02 20.27
#